data_AF-A0A7X7B1R0-F1
#
_entry.id   AF-A0A7X7B1R0-F1
#
_cell.length_a   1.000
_cell.length_b   1.000
_cell.length_c   1.000
_cell.angle_alpha   90.00
_cell.angle_beta   90.00
_cell.angle_gamma   90.00
#
_symmetry.space_group_name_H-M   'P 1'
#
loop_
_entity.id
_entity.type
_entity.pdbx_description
1 polymer ?
#
loop_
_entity_poly.entity_id
_entity_poly.type
_entity_poly.pdbx_seq_one_letter_code
_entity_poly.pdbx_strand_id
1 'polypeptide(L)'
;TIKPLVEGDIIFTDNRIPLDSTPEFTFELTNGLMKLVNEAPDDLMDPHSPLNSKTEFVKEDVIERTEISAQKYNLFGWDFSIIASRYVFAIISLLLLVYLLSLLVREKRLIKQALTEAERIDKKYRSKIIPVKRLLDTQLLNLESFKALLKIADEKEQPIFRYRESDDTVIYYVVDGDHVFSYSAYNQSMCQIEPKISSFESGVLDVE
;
A
#
# COMPACT_ATOMS: atom_id res chain seq x y z
N THR A 1 -3.53 66.86 36.23
CA THR A 1 -3.24 65.44 35.95
C THR A 1 -4.54 64.69 35.83
N ILE A 2 -4.78 64.04 34.69
CA ILE A 2 -5.97 63.21 34.44
C ILE A 2 -5.49 61.77 34.43
N LYS A 3 -6.04 60.92 35.29
CA LYS A 3 -5.76 59.48 35.32
C LYS A 3 -6.94 58.74 34.69
N PRO A 4 -6.85 58.28 33.44
CA PRO A 4 -7.91 57.48 32.86
C PRO A 4 -7.93 56.10 33.52
N LEU A 5 -9.10 55.71 34.02
CA LEU A 5 -9.34 54.36 34.53
C LEU A 5 -9.71 53.47 33.35
N VAL A 6 -8.86 52.50 33.04
CA VAL A 6 -9.12 51.49 32.01
C VAL A 6 -9.39 50.17 32.71
N GLU A 7 -10.66 49.77 32.73
CA GLU A 7 -11.13 48.51 33.30
C GLU A 7 -11.76 47.66 32.19
N GLY A 8 -11.50 46.35 32.20
CA GLY A 8 -12.09 45.41 31.25
C GLY A 8 -11.47 44.02 31.34
N ASP A 9 -12.17 43.05 30.76
CA ASP A 9 -11.69 41.67 30.61
C ASP A 9 -11.42 41.40 29.12
N ILE A 10 -10.28 40.77 28.80
CA ILE A 10 -10.13 40.12 27.48
C ILE A 10 -10.73 38.73 27.59
N ILE A 11 -11.75 38.47 26.78
CA ILE A 11 -12.38 37.15 26.68
C ILE A 11 -11.76 36.42 25.49
N PHE A 12 -11.06 35.33 25.76
CA PHE A 12 -10.55 34.44 24.71
C PHE A 12 -10.94 32.99 25.00
N THR A 13 -11.76 32.42 24.13
CA THR A 13 -12.38 31.11 24.31
C THR A 13 -13.16 31.06 25.64
N ASP A 14 -12.65 30.38 26.68
CA ASP A 14 -13.27 30.27 28.01
C ASP A 14 -12.47 30.97 29.13
N ASN A 15 -11.34 31.61 28.82
CA ASN A 15 -10.51 32.28 29.80
C ASN A 15 -10.80 33.78 29.82
N ARG A 16 -10.93 34.32 31.04
CA ARG A 16 -11.00 35.76 31.31
C ARG A 16 -9.65 36.22 31.84
N ILE A 17 -9.01 37.09 31.08
CA ILE A 17 -7.77 37.74 31.50
C ILE A 17 -8.17 39.16 31.93
N PRO A 18 -8.19 39.45 33.25
CA PRO A 18 -8.46 40.81 33.71
C PRO A 18 -7.34 41.72 33.21
N LEU A 19 -7.70 42.87 32.60
CA LEU A 19 -6.70 43.90 32.36
C LEU A 19 -6.20 44.40 33.70
N ASP A 20 -4.89 44.34 33.91
CA ASP A 20 -4.28 44.85 35.14
C ASP A 20 -4.52 46.37 35.21
N SER A 21 -5.16 46.82 36.28
CA SER A 21 -5.81 48.14 36.40
C SER A 21 -4.86 49.32 36.59
N THR A 22 -3.55 49.15 36.37
CA THR A 22 -2.57 50.23 36.55
C THR A 22 -1.59 50.36 35.38
N PRO A 23 -2.04 50.64 34.15
CA PRO A 23 -1.18 51.37 33.24
C PRO A 23 -1.20 52.86 33.65
N GLU A 24 -0.14 53.32 34.32
CA GLU A 24 -0.02 54.73 34.71
C GLU A 24 0.27 55.60 33.48
N PHE A 25 -0.80 56.07 32.83
CA PHE A 25 -0.68 57.04 31.75
C PHE A 25 -0.80 58.46 32.31
N THR A 26 0.30 59.22 32.29
CA THR A 26 0.29 60.65 32.60
C THR A 26 0.11 61.45 31.31
N PHE A 27 -0.92 62.28 31.23
CA PHE A 27 -1.16 63.16 30.08
C PHE A 27 -1.04 64.63 30.50
N GLU A 28 -0.36 65.42 29.68
CA GLU A 28 -0.29 66.88 29.79
C GLU A 28 -1.13 67.53 28.69
N LEU A 29 -1.84 68.59 29.07
CA LEU A 29 -2.70 69.35 28.16
C LEU A 29 -2.07 70.72 27.92
N THR A 30 -1.50 70.91 26.74
CA THR A 30 -0.85 72.18 26.36
C THR A 30 -1.50 72.72 25.09
N ASN A 31 -2.02 73.94 25.15
CA ASN A 31 -2.68 74.62 24.03
C ASN A 31 -3.85 73.82 23.41
N GLY A 32 -4.64 73.14 24.24
CA GLY A 32 -5.79 72.35 23.80
C GLY A 32 -5.44 71.03 23.11
N LEU A 33 -4.16 70.67 23.01
CA LEU A 33 -3.68 69.38 22.52
C LEU A 33 -3.20 68.53 23.71
N MET A 34 -3.75 67.32 23.81
CA MET A 34 -3.39 66.37 24.86
C MET A 34 -2.19 65.53 24.37
N LYS A 35 -1.12 65.48 25.16
CA LYS A 35 0.09 64.70 24.87
C LYS A 35 0.40 63.76 26.03
N LEU A 36 0.86 62.55 25.71
CA LEU A 36 1.32 61.57 26.70
C LEU A 36 2.70 61.99 27.23
N VAL A 37 2.87 62.02 28.55
CA VAL A 37 4.10 62.39 29.25
C VAL A 37 4.85 61.12 29.63
N ASN A 38 6.12 61.02 29.22
CA ASN A 38 7.02 59.97 29.66
C ASN A 38 7.74 60.44 30.94
N GLU A 39 7.37 59.93 32.10
CA GLU A 39 8.17 60.10 33.32
C GLU A 39 9.34 59.10 33.29
N ALA A 40 10.40 59.43 32.55
CA ALA A 40 11.71 58.82 32.78
C ALA A 40 12.58 59.85 33.53
N PRO A 41 13.32 59.44 34.59
CA PRO A 41 14.17 60.36 35.34
C PRO A 41 15.24 60.98 34.44
N ASP A 42 15.34 62.30 34.49
CA ASP A 42 15.98 63.20 33.51
C ASP A 42 17.52 63.19 33.51
N ASP A 43 18.18 62.19 34.11
CA ASP A 43 19.63 62.24 34.36
C ASP A 43 20.50 61.42 33.38
N LEU A 44 19.93 60.77 32.37
CA LEU A 44 20.72 60.08 31.33
C LEU A 44 20.04 60.17 29.95
N MET A 45 20.12 61.35 29.31
CA MET A 45 19.76 61.53 27.90
C MET A 45 21.02 61.61 27.02
N ASP A 46 21.25 60.56 26.24
CA ASP A 46 22.23 60.51 25.15
C ASP A 46 21.60 61.15 23.89
N PRO A 47 22.18 62.23 23.32
CA PRO A 47 21.54 63.06 22.30
C PRO A 47 21.43 62.43 20.90
N HIS A 48 21.76 61.14 20.73
CA HIS A 48 21.72 60.45 19.45
C HIS A 48 20.70 59.29 19.35
N SER A 49 19.79 59.16 20.31
CA SER A 49 18.77 58.10 20.24
C SER A 49 17.58 58.49 19.35
N PRO A 50 17.22 57.70 18.32
CA PRO A 50 16.12 58.02 17.40
C PRO A 50 14.76 58.03 18.13
N LEU A 51 14.02 59.12 17.90
CA LEU A 51 12.82 59.61 18.59
C LEU A 51 11.56 58.69 18.59
N ASN A 52 11.64 57.44 18.11
CA ASN A 52 10.45 56.63 17.83
C ASN A 52 10.42 55.25 18.54
N SER A 53 11.25 54.99 19.54
CA SER A 53 11.41 53.62 20.09
C SER A 53 10.65 53.32 21.39
N LYS A 54 9.76 54.19 21.89
CA LYS A 54 9.03 53.97 23.15
C LYS A 54 7.55 54.38 23.11
N THR A 55 6.83 54.05 22.04
CA THR A 55 5.35 54.14 22.01
C THR A 55 4.65 52.81 21.73
N GLU A 56 5.40 51.72 21.67
CA GLU A 56 4.85 50.38 21.48
C GLU A 56 4.92 49.62 22.80
N PHE A 57 3.83 49.63 23.57
CA PHE A 57 3.64 48.70 24.67
C PHE A 57 3.17 47.37 24.10
N VAL A 58 4.09 46.59 23.53
CA VAL A 58 3.84 45.18 23.21
C VAL A 58 4.12 44.39 24.48
N LYS A 59 3.06 44.04 25.21
CA LYS A 59 3.14 42.97 26.21
C LYS A 59 3.21 41.67 25.42
N GLU A 60 4.42 41.16 25.18
CA GLU A 60 4.61 39.78 24.75
C GLU A 60 4.23 38.88 25.93
N ASP A 61 2.93 38.62 26.12
CA ASP A 61 2.52 37.47 26.91
C ASP A 61 3.02 36.25 26.13
N VAL A 62 4.17 35.71 26.57
CA VAL A 62 4.70 34.44 26.09
C VAL A 62 3.58 33.43 26.30
N ILE A 63 2.95 33.00 25.21
CA ILE A 63 1.96 31.92 25.23
C ILE A 63 2.74 30.67 25.63
N GLU A 64 2.89 30.46 26.94
CA GLU A 64 3.51 29.27 27.48
C GLU A 64 2.58 28.09 27.17
N ARG A 65 2.95 27.36 26.12
CA ARG A 65 2.42 26.06 25.71
C ARG A 65 0.99 26.11 25.19
N THR A 66 0.86 26.14 23.87
CA THR A 66 -0.23 25.43 23.20
C THR A 66 -0.15 23.95 23.59
N GLU A 67 -0.89 23.55 24.62
CA GLU A 67 -1.18 22.14 24.86
C GLU A 67 -2.03 21.65 23.68
N ILE A 68 -1.37 20.98 22.74
CA ILE A 68 -2.04 20.28 21.66
C ILE A 68 -2.84 19.16 22.34
N SER A 69 -4.12 19.41 22.61
CA SER A 69 -5.02 18.44 23.19
C SER A 69 -5.07 17.23 22.25
N ALA A 70 -4.32 16.19 22.60
CA ALA A 70 -4.26 14.96 21.83
C ALA A 70 -5.65 14.33 21.89
N GLN A 71 -6.40 14.47 20.80
CA GLN A 71 -7.74 13.91 20.66
C GLN A 71 -7.64 12.38 20.81
N LYS A 72 -8.01 11.87 21.98
CA LYS A 72 -8.05 10.44 22.28
C LYS A 72 -9.37 9.88 21.77
N TYR A 73 -9.30 8.78 21.03
CA TYR A 73 -10.47 8.05 20.58
C TYR A 73 -10.61 6.80 21.44
N ASN A 74 -11.77 6.64 22.08
CA ASN A 74 -12.10 5.45 22.82
C ASN A 74 -12.72 4.42 21.87
N LEU A 75 -12.01 3.31 21.65
CA LEU A 75 -12.45 2.17 20.85
C LEU A 75 -12.37 0.93 21.75
N PHE A 76 -13.51 0.26 21.96
CA PHE A 76 -13.62 -0.92 22.84
C PHE A 76 -13.15 -0.69 24.30
N GLY A 77 -13.34 0.52 24.84
CA GLY A 77 -12.93 0.86 26.20
C GLY A 77 -11.44 1.14 26.34
N TRP A 78 -10.68 1.11 25.24
CA TRP A 78 -9.26 1.41 25.21
C TRP A 78 -9.03 2.75 24.52
N ASP A 79 -8.23 3.61 25.15
CA ASP A 79 -7.88 4.93 24.62
C ASP A 79 -6.72 4.80 23.64
N PHE A 80 -7.00 4.99 22.35
CA PHE A 80 -5.97 4.95 21.31
C PHE A 80 -5.57 6.36 20.88
N SER A 81 -4.26 6.58 20.81
CA SER A 81 -3.69 7.74 20.11
C SER A 81 -3.84 7.56 18.60
N ILE A 82 -4.20 8.64 17.90
CA ILE A 82 -4.35 8.68 16.42
C ILE A 82 -3.09 8.17 15.72
N ILE A 83 -1.92 8.43 16.31
CA ILE A 83 -0.64 8.03 15.74
C ILE A 83 -0.51 6.51 15.77
N ALA A 84 -0.88 5.87 16.87
CA ALA A 84 -0.80 4.42 17.04
C ALA A 84 -1.76 3.70 16.08
N SER A 85 -2.99 4.19 15.93
CA SER A 85 -3.98 3.56 15.03
C SER A 85 -3.52 3.58 13.57
N ARG A 86 -2.87 4.65 13.11
CA ARG A 86 -2.29 4.72 11.75
C ARG A 86 -1.30 3.57 11.48
N TYR A 87 -0.42 3.26 12.42
CA TYR A 87 0.53 2.16 12.27
C TYR A 87 -0.17 0.80 12.30
N VAL A 88 -1.11 0.59 13.21
CA VAL A 88 -1.86 -0.67 13.30
C VAL A 88 -2.63 -0.94 12.00
N PHE A 89 -3.35 0.05 11.48
CA PHE A 89 -4.05 -0.08 10.21
C PHE A 89 -3.10 -0.30 9.02
N ALA A 90 -1.96 0.37 8.99
CA ALA A 90 -0.95 0.15 7.95
C ALA A 90 -0.40 -1.29 7.99
N ILE A 91 -0.11 -1.83 9.17
CA ILE A 91 0.37 -3.20 9.35
C ILE A 91 -0.70 -4.20 8.92
N ILE A 92 -1.94 -4.04 9.37
CA ILE A 92 -3.06 -4.91 8.99
C ILE A 92 -3.28 -4.87 7.48
N SER A 93 -3.27 -3.69 6.87
CA SER A 93 -3.39 -3.53 5.42
C SER A 93 -2.25 -4.21 4.66
N LEU A 94 -1.02 -4.12 5.18
CA LEU A 94 0.14 -4.76 4.58
C LEU A 94 0.03 -6.29 4.66
N LEU A 95 -0.36 -6.83 5.82
CA LEU A 95 -0.58 -8.26 6.02
C LEU A 95 -1.67 -8.79 5.08
N LEU A 96 -2.78 -8.05 4.93
CA LEU A 96 -3.87 -8.42 4.04
C LEU A 96 -3.44 -8.41 2.57
N LEU A 97 -2.63 -7.43 2.17
CA LEU A 97 -2.05 -7.37 0.82
C LEU A 97 -1.14 -8.58 0.55
N VAL A 98 -0.23 -8.89 1.47
CA VAL A 98 0.68 -10.05 1.35
C VAL A 98 -0.13 -11.35 1.27
N TYR A 99 -1.17 -11.48 2.09
CA TYR A 99 -2.07 -12.63 2.06
C TYR A 99 -2.77 -12.78 0.70
N LEU A 100 -3.38 -11.72 0.17
CA LEU A 100 -4.01 -11.74 -1.16
C LEU A 100 -3.04 -12.11 -2.27
N LEU A 101 -1.83 -11.53 -2.26
CA LEU A 101 -0.78 -11.88 -3.23
C LEU A 101 -0.40 -13.36 -3.13
N SER A 102 -0.32 -13.91 -1.92
CA SER A 102 -0.01 -15.33 -1.71
C SER A 102 -1.07 -16.25 -2.30
N LEU A 103 -2.36 -15.90 -2.15
CA LEU A 103 -3.47 -16.64 -2.74
C LEU A 103 -3.41 -16.63 -4.27
N LEU A 104 -3.19 -15.45 -4.86
CA LEU A 104 -3.07 -15.30 -6.32
C LEU A 104 -1.89 -16.09 -6.89
N VAL A 105 -0.75 -16.11 -6.18
CA VAL A 105 0.42 -16.89 -6.60
C VAL A 105 0.13 -18.38 -6.49
N ARG A 106 -0.55 -18.82 -5.43
CA ARG A 106 -0.94 -20.22 -5.25
C ARG A 106 -1.89 -20.68 -6.35
N GLU A 107 -2.91 -19.89 -6.67
CA GLU A 107 -3.86 -20.19 -7.74
C GLU A 107 -3.17 -20.28 -9.10
N LYS A 108 -2.29 -19.32 -9.44
CA LYS A 108 -1.49 -19.37 -10.68
C LYS A 108 -0.58 -20.60 -10.75
N ARG A 109 -0.03 -21.05 -9.63
CA ARG A 109 0.78 -22.27 -9.57
C ARG A 109 -0.07 -23.52 -9.80
N LEU A 110 -1.26 -23.58 -9.21
CA LEU A 110 -2.20 -24.68 -9.43
C LEU A 110 -2.65 -24.74 -10.89
N ILE A 111 -2.97 -23.60 -11.51
CA ILE A 111 -3.31 -23.54 -12.94
C ILE A 111 -2.13 -24.00 -13.80
N LYS A 112 -0.89 -23.57 -13.51
CA LYS A 112 0.30 -24.03 -14.25
C LYS A 112 0.57 -25.53 -14.08
N GLN A 113 0.27 -26.08 -12.91
CA GLN A 113 0.38 -27.52 -12.65
C GLN A 113 -0.74 -28.30 -13.34
N ALA A 114 -1.94 -27.74 -13.42
CA ALA A 114 -3.09 -28.32 -14.11
C ALA A 114 -3.00 -28.25 -15.65
N LEU A 115 -2.16 -27.35 -16.21
CA LEU A 115 -1.93 -27.30 -17.65
C LEU A 115 -1.29 -28.60 -18.12
N THR A 116 -2.03 -29.28 -18.99
CA THR A 116 -1.62 -30.54 -19.61
C THR A 116 -0.42 -30.35 -20.53
N GLU A 117 0.30 -31.43 -20.84
CA GLU A 117 1.44 -31.37 -21.75
C GLU A 117 1.05 -30.82 -23.12
N ALA A 118 -0.10 -31.25 -23.66
CA ALA A 118 -0.63 -30.76 -24.92
C ALA A 118 -0.92 -29.25 -24.89
N GLU A 119 -1.52 -28.74 -23.81
CA GLU A 119 -1.77 -27.30 -23.67
C GLU A 119 -0.49 -26.47 -23.57
N ARG A 120 0.55 -27.00 -22.92
CA ARG A 120 1.87 -26.33 -22.87
C ARG A 120 2.50 -26.25 -24.26
N ILE A 121 2.39 -27.31 -25.05
CA ILE A 121 2.88 -27.36 -26.44
C ILE A 121 2.07 -26.38 -27.31
N ASP A 122 0.74 -26.47 -27.26
CA ASP A 122 -0.18 -25.61 -28.03
C ASP A 122 0.08 -24.12 -27.72
N LYS A 123 0.28 -23.77 -26.45
CA LYS A 123 0.54 -22.38 -26.04
C LYS A 123 1.89 -21.87 -26.54
N LYS A 124 2.93 -22.72 -26.53
CA LYS A 124 4.29 -22.31 -26.90
C LYS A 124 4.50 -22.25 -28.42
N TYR A 125 3.87 -23.15 -29.17
CA TYR A 125 4.12 -23.35 -30.60
C TYR A 125 2.90 -23.07 -31.48
N ARG A 126 1.92 -22.32 -30.96
CA ARG A 126 0.63 -22.02 -31.61
C ARG A 126 0.75 -21.59 -33.08
N SER A 127 1.78 -20.84 -33.44
CA SER A 127 1.96 -20.32 -34.80
C SER A 127 2.35 -21.38 -35.83
N LYS A 128 2.95 -22.49 -35.41
CA LYS A 128 3.43 -23.58 -36.29
C LYS A 128 2.49 -24.79 -36.31
N ILE A 129 1.48 -24.80 -35.43
CA ILE A 129 0.57 -25.92 -35.25
C ILE A 129 -0.71 -25.70 -36.05
N ILE A 130 -1.05 -26.67 -36.91
CA ILE A 130 -2.27 -26.69 -37.70
C ILE A 130 -3.21 -27.77 -37.13
N PRO A 131 -4.40 -27.40 -36.61
CA PRO A 131 -5.36 -28.39 -36.12
C PRO A 131 -6.00 -29.16 -37.28
N VAL A 132 -6.07 -30.48 -37.15
CA VAL A 132 -6.67 -31.39 -38.14
C VAL A 132 -7.74 -32.28 -37.50
N LYS A 133 -8.72 -32.70 -38.30
CA LYS A 133 -9.84 -33.54 -37.84
C LYS A 133 -9.60 -35.04 -37.97
N ARG A 134 -8.59 -35.45 -38.75
CA ARG A 134 -8.29 -36.87 -39.01
C ARG A 134 -6.79 -37.09 -38.99
N LEU A 135 -6.40 -38.25 -38.47
CA LEU A 135 -5.06 -38.78 -38.58
C LEU A 135 -4.85 -39.38 -39.97
N LEU A 136 -3.61 -39.37 -40.46
CA LEU A 136 -3.23 -40.09 -41.67
C LEU A 136 -3.15 -41.58 -41.38
N ASP A 137 -3.64 -42.41 -42.30
CA ASP A 137 -3.68 -43.88 -42.18
C ASP A 137 -2.34 -44.54 -42.57
N THR A 138 -1.25 -43.79 -42.41
CA THR A 138 0.10 -44.20 -42.80
C THR A 138 0.88 -44.66 -41.58
N GLN A 139 1.97 -45.42 -41.78
CA GLN A 139 2.84 -45.82 -40.67
C GLN A 139 3.45 -44.59 -39.99
N LEU A 140 3.13 -44.43 -38.71
CA LEU A 140 3.59 -43.34 -37.87
C LEU A 140 4.87 -43.77 -37.14
N LEU A 141 5.97 -43.07 -37.36
CA LEU A 141 7.15 -43.17 -36.52
C LEU A 141 6.94 -42.31 -35.27
N ASN A 142 6.69 -42.95 -34.14
CA ASN A 142 6.50 -42.26 -32.87
C ASN A 142 7.86 -41.85 -32.28
N LEU A 143 8.01 -40.56 -32.00
CA LEU A 143 9.22 -39.96 -31.44
C LEU A 143 9.10 -39.87 -29.92
N GLU A 144 10.22 -40.02 -29.22
CA GLU A 144 10.25 -39.93 -27.75
C GLU A 144 10.00 -38.51 -27.21
N SER A 145 10.19 -37.47 -28.04
CA SER A 145 10.03 -36.09 -27.59
C SER A 145 9.46 -35.17 -28.67
N PHE A 146 8.61 -34.23 -28.25
CA PHE A 146 8.12 -33.15 -29.12
C PHE A 146 9.27 -32.30 -29.71
N LYS A 147 10.41 -32.19 -28.99
CA LYS A 147 11.58 -31.47 -29.49
C LYS A 147 12.17 -32.11 -30.74
N ALA A 148 12.19 -33.44 -30.81
CA ALA A 148 12.63 -34.15 -32.01
C ALA A 148 11.69 -33.87 -33.18
N LEU A 149 10.37 -33.90 -32.94
CA LEU A 149 9.36 -33.56 -33.95
C LEU A 149 9.54 -32.12 -34.47
N LEU A 150 9.75 -31.17 -33.55
CA LEU A 150 9.97 -29.77 -33.89
C LEU A 150 11.25 -29.56 -34.71
N LYS A 151 12.33 -30.28 -34.39
CA LYS A 151 13.58 -30.20 -35.14
C LYS A 151 13.38 -30.63 -36.60
N ILE A 152 12.64 -31.72 -36.82
CA ILE A 152 12.32 -32.21 -38.17
C ILE A 152 11.44 -31.20 -38.90
N ALA A 153 10.41 -30.66 -38.23
CA ALA A 153 9.54 -29.63 -38.80
C ALA A 153 10.33 -28.40 -39.25
N ASP A 154 11.27 -27.93 -38.42
CA ASP A 154 12.08 -26.75 -38.71
C ASP A 154 13.11 -27.02 -39.81
N GLU A 155 13.74 -28.20 -39.83
CA GLU A 155 14.72 -28.58 -40.86
C GLU A 155 14.08 -28.77 -42.25
N LYS A 156 12.82 -29.22 -42.28
CA LYS A 156 12.06 -29.46 -43.51
C LYS A 156 11.13 -28.31 -43.89
N GLU A 157 11.13 -27.22 -43.11
CA GLU A 157 10.22 -26.08 -43.25
C GLU A 157 8.74 -26.49 -43.35
N GLN A 158 8.34 -27.51 -42.58
CA GLN A 158 6.99 -28.07 -42.61
C GLN A 158 6.15 -27.67 -41.41
N PRO A 159 4.81 -27.56 -41.58
CA PRO A 159 3.91 -27.35 -40.47
C PRO A 159 3.77 -28.61 -39.61
N ILE A 160 3.46 -28.40 -38.31
CA ILE A 160 3.13 -29.49 -37.39
C ILE A 160 1.61 -29.61 -37.35
N PHE A 161 1.08 -30.78 -37.66
CA PHE A 161 -0.35 -31.06 -37.56
C PHE A 161 -0.69 -31.54 -36.16
N ARG A 162 -1.86 -31.13 -35.66
CA ARG A 162 -2.39 -31.54 -34.35
C ARG A 162 -3.72 -32.26 -34.53
N TYR A 163 -3.75 -33.52 -34.17
CA TYR A 163 -4.94 -34.35 -34.12
C TYR A 163 -5.31 -34.66 -32.67
N ARG A 164 -6.59 -34.53 -32.34
CA ARG A 164 -7.12 -34.97 -31.04
C ARG A 164 -7.71 -36.36 -31.26
N GLU A 165 -7.07 -37.37 -30.68
CA GLU A 165 -7.54 -38.77 -30.76
C GLU A 165 -8.62 -39.02 -29.71
N SER A 166 -8.40 -38.55 -28.49
CA SER A 166 -9.35 -38.61 -27.38
C SER A 166 -9.27 -37.34 -26.54
N ASP A 167 -10.12 -37.20 -25.53
CA ASP A 167 -10.05 -36.05 -24.60
C ASP A 167 -8.71 -36.01 -23.85
N ASP A 168 -8.09 -37.18 -23.66
CA ASP A 168 -6.85 -37.33 -22.91
C ASP A 168 -5.60 -37.46 -23.79
N THR A 169 -5.74 -37.63 -25.11
CA THR A 169 -4.60 -37.87 -26.01
C THR A 169 -4.62 -36.95 -27.21
N VAL A 170 -3.52 -36.21 -27.37
CA VAL A 170 -3.29 -35.32 -28.51
C VAL A 170 -2.03 -35.78 -29.25
N ILE A 171 -2.19 -36.02 -30.54
CA ILE A 171 -1.12 -36.47 -31.44
C ILE A 171 -0.66 -35.27 -32.27
N TYR A 172 0.64 -35.00 -32.23
CA TYR A 172 1.30 -34.06 -33.11
C TYR A 172 2.07 -34.82 -34.17
N TYR A 173 2.01 -34.39 -35.44
CA TYR A 173 2.73 -35.08 -36.51
C TYR A 173 3.20 -34.16 -37.64
N VAL A 174 4.22 -34.61 -38.37
CA VAL A 174 4.86 -33.93 -39.51
C VAL A 174 5.03 -34.95 -40.64
N VAL A 175 4.89 -34.52 -41.89
CA VAL A 175 4.81 -35.40 -43.07
C VAL A 175 5.98 -35.13 -44.02
N ASP A 176 7.10 -35.82 -43.85
CA ASP A 176 8.27 -35.68 -44.72
C ASP A 176 8.28 -36.76 -45.82
N GLY A 177 7.69 -36.43 -46.96
CA GLY A 177 7.54 -37.36 -48.09
C GLY A 177 6.69 -38.58 -47.68
N ASP A 178 7.31 -39.77 -47.71
CA ASP A 178 6.65 -41.04 -47.38
C ASP A 178 6.67 -41.36 -45.88
N HIS A 179 7.34 -40.56 -45.05
CA HIS A 179 7.47 -40.80 -43.62
C HIS A 179 6.61 -39.82 -42.83
N VAL A 180 5.83 -40.36 -41.89
CA VAL A 180 5.08 -39.53 -40.94
C VAL A 180 5.71 -39.68 -39.56
N PHE A 181 6.24 -38.58 -39.05
CA PHE A 181 6.78 -38.51 -37.70
C PHE A 181 5.70 -38.03 -36.75
N SER A 182 5.57 -38.64 -35.59
CA SER A 182 4.52 -38.32 -34.63
C SER A 182 5.05 -38.22 -33.20
N TYR A 183 4.32 -37.51 -32.35
CA TYR A 183 4.54 -37.43 -30.92
C TYR A 183 3.19 -37.38 -30.23
N SER A 184 3.00 -38.25 -29.25
CA SER A 184 1.75 -38.35 -28.48
C SER A 184 1.92 -37.66 -27.13
N ALA A 185 1.11 -36.63 -26.88
CA ALA A 185 1.01 -35.97 -25.58
C ALA A 185 -0.19 -36.53 -24.82
N TYR A 186 0.07 -37.04 -23.62
CA TYR A 186 -0.98 -37.52 -22.71
C TYR A 186 -1.36 -36.41 -21.74
N ASN A 187 -2.64 -36.10 -21.67
CA ASN A 187 -3.20 -35.24 -20.65
C ASN A 187 -3.34 -36.06 -19.36
N GLN A 188 -2.24 -36.23 -18.61
CA GLN A 188 -2.36 -36.62 -17.21
C GLN A 188 -2.96 -35.44 -16.44
N SER A 189 -4.29 -35.36 -16.41
CA SER A 189 -4.99 -34.62 -15.38
C SER A 189 -4.65 -35.31 -14.05
N MET A 190 -3.85 -34.65 -13.21
CA MET A 190 -3.49 -35.17 -11.90
C MET A 190 -4.74 -35.41 -11.06
N CYS A 191 -5.23 -36.64 -11.04
CA CYS A 191 -6.10 -37.14 -10.00
C CYS A 191 -5.23 -37.81 -8.93
N GLN A 192 -4.49 -37.02 -8.15
CA GLN A 192 -3.94 -37.44 -6.85
C GLN A 192 -3.84 -36.25 -5.90
N ILE A 193 -4.96 -35.90 -5.27
CA ILE A 193 -4.94 -35.35 -3.92
C ILE A 193 -5.39 -36.51 -3.03
N GLU A 194 -4.46 -37.35 -2.57
CA GLU A 194 -4.72 -38.13 -1.37
C GLU A 194 -4.67 -37.15 -0.18
N PRO A 195 -5.75 -36.98 0.59
CA PRO A 195 -5.66 -36.27 1.84
C PRO A 195 -4.83 -37.13 2.79
N LYS A 196 -3.63 -36.67 3.11
CA LYS A 196 -2.83 -37.17 4.24
C LYS A 196 -3.58 -36.79 5.51
N ILE A 197 -4.57 -37.60 5.89
CA ILE A 197 -5.21 -37.55 7.21
C ILE A 197 -4.15 -38.06 8.18
N SER A 198 -3.32 -37.15 8.69
CA SER A 198 -2.51 -37.42 9.86
C SER A 198 -3.45 -37.60 11.04
N SER A 199 -3.49 -38.82 11.53
CA SER A 199 -4.07 -39.28 12.79
C SER A 199 -3.90 -38.26 13.92
N PHE A 200 -5.04 -37.78 14.42
CA PHE A 200 -5.18 -37.12 15.71
C PHE A 200 -5.01 -38.21 16.77
N GLU A 201 -3.83 -38.33 17.38
CA GLU A 201 -3.66 -39.13 18.60
C GLU A 201 -4.40 -38.41 19.74
N SER A 202 -5.52 -39.00 20.14
CA SER A 202 -6.17 -38.71 21.41
C SER A 202 -5.30 -39.26 22.55
N GLY A 203 -4.63 -38.36 23.28
CA GLY A 203 -4.04 -38.68 24.58
C GLY A 203 -5.17 -39.06 25.56
N VAL A 204 -5.28 -40.35 25.85
CA VAL A 204 -6.09 -40.88 26.94
C VAL A 204 -5.39 -40.56 28.25
N LEU A 205 -6.11 -39.86 29.12
CA LEU A 205 -5.80 -39.70 30.54
C LEU A 205 -5.81 -41.06 31.22
N ASP A 206 -4.67 -41.49 31.76
CA ASP A 206 -4.66 -42.48 32.82
C ASP A 206 -4.62 -41.76 34.18
N VAL A 207 -5.65 -42.07 34.96
CA VAL A 207 -5.83 -41.73 36.36
C VAL A 207 -5.25 -42.90 37.17
N GLU A 208 -4.25 -42.63 38.00
CA GLU A 208 -4.01 -43.37 39.24
C GLU A 208 -3.34 -42.45 40.27
#